data_AF-A0A1J1HAJ5-F1
#
_entry.id   AF-A0A1J1HAJ5-F1
#
_cell.length_a   1.000
_cell.length_b   1.000
_cell.length_c   1.000
_cell.angle_alpha   90.00
_cell.angle_beta   90.00
_cell.angle_gamma   90.00
#
_symmetry.space_group_name_H-M   'P 1'
#
loop_
_entity.id
_entity.type
_entity.pdbx_description
1 polymer ?
#
loop_
_entity_poly.entity_id
_entity_poly.type
_entity_poly.pdbx_seq_one_letter_code
_entity_poly.pdbx_strand_id
1 'polypeptide(L)'
;MRDVIRAFGILIYRIINKNAKNDFNRNSKIEFLFLRASYGNRHWTPPKGLHEENENGLDTAIRETFEETGLEKNKYKLLNFEKTLIYNVKDKPKETTYYLALLLNNDENIKLSNEHTDFKWVQSSESEAYSLPDSLLELMKNAEEYIRKIGK
;
A
#
# COMPACT_ATOMS: atom_id res chain seq x y z
N MET A 1 -25.08 5.07 16.88
CA MET A 1 -24.23 5.32 15.70
C MET A 1 -23.81 3.97 15.17
N ARG A 2 -23.79 3.73 13.84
CA ARG A 2 -23.26 2.47 13.32
C ARG A 2 -21.74 2.51 13.51
N ASP A 3 -21.17 1.55 14.23
CA ASP A 3 -19.72 1.50 14.44
C ASP A 3 -19.01 1.38 13.09
N VAL A 4 -18.20 2.40 12.77
CA VAL A 4 -17.38 2.43 11.55
C VAL A 4 -16.14 1.58 11.80
N ILE A 5 -15.91 0.60 10.94
CA ILE A 5 -14.69 -0.20 11.00
C ILE A 5 -13.56 0.64 10.42
N ARG A 6 -12.47 0.81 11.18
CA ARG A 6 -11.28 1.53 10.71
C ARG A 6 -10.12 0.59 10.50
N ALA A 7 -9.40 0.82 9.42
CA ALA A 7 -8.19 0.12 9.08
C ALA A 7 -7.14 1.11 8.56
N PHE A 8 -5.87 0.78 8.75
CA PHE A 8 -4.77 1.61 8.32
C PHE A 8 -3.69 0.76 7.68
N GLY A 9 -2.99 1.32 6.70
CA GLY A 9 -1.98 0.61 5.94
C GLY A 9 -0.94 1.51 5.32
N ILE A 10 0.11 0.90 4.77
CA ILE A 10 1.14 1.62 4.03
C ILE A 10 1.07 1.21 2.57
N LEU A 11 0.84 2.18 1.70
CA LEU A 11 1.03 2.02 0.26
C LEU A 11 2.53 2.12 -0.02
N ILE A 12 3.23 0.99 0.07
CA ILE A 12 4.66 0.93 -0.24
C ILE A 12 4.84 0.96 -1.74
N TYR A 13 5.71 1.85 -2.22
CA TYR A 13 6.12 1.88 -3.61
C TYR A 13 7.63 1.77 -3.76
N ARG A 14 8.06 1.32 -4.93
CA ARG A 14 9.45 1.34 -5.37
C ARG A 14 9.57 1.95 -6.75
N ILE A 15 10.78 2.43 -7.07
CA ILE A 15 11.11 2.97 -8.38
C ILE A 15 12.05 1.99 -9.09
N ILE A 16 11.65 1.53 -10.27
CA ILE A 16 12.50 0.71 -11.14
C ILE A 16 13.08 1.61 -12.24
N ASN A 17 14.38 1.90 -12.12
CA ASN A 17 15.13 2.63 -13.13
C ASN A 17 15.72 1.66 -14.16
N LYS A 18 15.39 1.83 -15.44
CA LYS A 18 16.03 1.07 -16.52
C LYS A 18 17.45 1.55 -16.85
N ASN A 19 17.85 2.74 -16.38
CA ASN A 19 19.16 3.34 -16.65
C ASN A 19 19.80 3.83 -15.35
N ALA A 20 21.05 3.43 -15.10
CA ALA A 20 21.81 3.61 -13.86
C ALA A 20 22.26 5.06 -13.54
N LYS A 21 21.55 6.08 -14.05
CA LYS A 21 21.81 7.49 -13.68
C LYS A 21 20.68 7.96 -12.77
N ASN A 22 21.06 8.47 -11.60
CA ASN A 22 20.24 8.83 -10.44
C ASN A 22 19.20 9.96 -10.66
N ASP A 23 18.73 10.18 -11.89
CA ASP A 23 17.68 11.16 -12.15
C ASP A 23 16.33 10.46 -12.21
N PHE A 24 15.39 10.91 -11.38
CA PHE A 24 13.98 10.57 -11.49
C PHE A 24 13.48 11.02 -12.88
N ASN A 25 13.59 10.15 -13.87
CA ASN A 25 13.13 10.43 -15.21
C ASN A 25 11.61 10.19 -15.28
N ARG A 26 10.89 10.92 -16.13
CA ARG A 26 9.47 10.68 -16.41
C ARG A 26 9.17 9.22 -16.80
N ASN A 27 10.17 8.51 -17.31
CA ASN A 27 10.11 7.10 -17.71
C ASN A 27 10.36 6.10 -16.57
N SER A 28 10.59 6.56 -15.34
CA SER A 28 10.76 5.67 -14.19
C SER A 28 9.46 4.90 -13.93
N LYS A 29 9.56 3.58 -13.75
CA LYS A 29 8.41 2.76 -13.42
C LYS A 29 8.16 2.83 -11.91
N ILE A 30 6.92 3.11 -11.53
CA ILE A 30 6.46 3.11 -10.14
C ILE A 30 5.66 1.82 -9.96
N GLU A 31 6.07 1.00 -8.99
CA GLU A 31 5.36 -0.22 -8.64
C GLU A 31 4.98 -0.16 -7.16
N PHE A 32 3.80 -0.68 -6.82
CA PHE A 32 3.27 -0.71 -5.47
C PHE A 32 3.19 -2.15 -4.96
N LEU A 33 3.49 -2.36 -3.68
CA LEU A 33 3.39 -3.66 -3.05
C LEU A 33 1.93 -4.02 -2.77
N PHE A 34 1.49 -5.16 -3.28
CA PHE A 34 0.18 -5.76 -3.02
C PHE A 34 0.36 -7.19 -2.51
N LEU A 35 -0.47 -7.56 -1.54
CA LEU A 35 -0.50 -8.87 -0.91
C LEU A 35 -1.82 -9.56 -1.26
N ARG A 36 -1.78 -10.88 -1.51
CA ARG A 36 -2.98 -11.68 -1.80
C ARG A 36 -3.47 -12.35 -0.52
N ALA A 37 -4.65 -11.98 -0.06
CA ALA A 37 -5.26 -12.57 1.13
C ALA A 37 -5.40 -14.10 1.02
N SER A 38 -5.15 -14.81 2.12
CA SER A 38 -5.30 -16.27 2.23
C SER A 38 -6.76 -16.72 2.41
N TYR A 39 -7.63 -15.79 2.77
CA TYR A 39 -9.04 -16.00 3.09
C TYR A 39 -9.97 -15.21 2.16
N GLY A 40 -11.28 -15.50 2.28
CA GLY A 40 -12.33 -14.85 1.51
C GLY A 40 -12.11 -14.97 0.00
N ASN A 41 -12.36 -13.88 -0.71
CA ASN A 41 -12.22 -13.81 -2.17
C ASN A 41 -10.77 -13.65 -2.65
N ARG A 42 -9.78 -13.79 -1.76
CA ARG A 42 -8.34 -13.69 -2.09
C ARG A 42 -7.98 -12.40 -2.80
N HIS A 43 -8.55 -11.28 -2.35
CA HIS A 43 -8.30 -9.97 -2.93
C HIS A 43 -6.83 -9.56 -2.77
N TRP A 44 -6.37 -8.74 -3.71
CA TRP A 44 -5.08 -8.05 -3.63
C TRP A 44 -5.27 -6.69 -2.97
N THR A 45 -4.52 -6.41 -1.91
CA THR A 45 -4.49 -5.09 -1.26
C THR A 45 -3.06 -4.72 -0.87
N PRO A 46 -2.73 -3.42 -0.72
CA PRO A 46 -1.53 -3.03 0.03
C PRO A 46 -1.62 -3.55 1.47
N PRO A 47 -0.51 -3.61 2.22
CA PRO A 47 -0.54 -4.06 3.60
C PRO A 47 -1.39 -3.14 4.49
N LYS A 48 -2.26 -3.73 5.32
CA LYS A 48 -3.23 -3.00 6.14
C LYS A 48 -3.99 -3.91 7.10
N GLY A 49 -4.21 -3.45 8.32
CA GLY A 49 -5.08 -4.13 9.28
C GLY A 49 -5.94 -3.18 10.11
N LEU A 50 -6.56 -3.73 11.15
CA LEU A 50 -7.59 -3.04 11.93
C LEU A 50 -6.95 -2.10 12.96
N HIS A 51 -7.64 -0.99 13.22
CA HIS A 51 -7.27 -0.06 14.29
C HIS A 51 -7.51 -0.69 15.67
N GLU A 52 -6.53 -0.59 16.55
CA GLU A 52 -6.65 -0.97 17.96
C GLU A 52 -6.77 0.26 18.89
N GLU A 53 -7.39 0.09 20.07
CA GLU A 53 -7.78 1.20 20.96
C GLU A 53 -6.61 2.08 21.45
N ASN A 54 -5.39 1.57 21.48
CA ASN A 54 -4.23 2.22 22.10
C ASN A 54 -3.18 2.73 21.10
N GLU A 55 -3.50 2.82 19.82
CA GLU A 55 -2.59 3.30 18.77
C GLU A 55 -3.23 4.39 17.90
N ASN A 56 -2.40 5.23 17.27
CA ASN A 56 -2.89 6.13 16.21
C ASN A 56 -2.87 5.40 14.86
N GLY A 57 -3.52 5.97 13.85
CA GLY A 57 -3.64 5.30 12.54
C GLY A 57 -2.30 5.02 11.84
N LEU A 58 -1.29 5.88 12.02
CA LEU A 58 0.03 5.65 11.45
C LEU A 58 0.77 4.51 12.18
N ASP A 59 0.63 4.44 13.50
CA ASP A 59 1.19 3.35 14.30
C ASP A 59 0.56 2.01 13.89
N THR A 60 -0.76 1.95 13.71
CA THR A 60 -1.46 0.79 13.13
C THR A 60 -0.86 0.41 11.78
N ALA A 61 -0.74 1.38 10.85
CA ALA A 61 -0.22 1.12 9.52
C ALA A 61 1.21 0.55 9.54
N ILE A 62 2.07 1.06 10.43
CA ILE A 62 3.45 0.58 10.60
C ILE A 62 3.48 -0.84 11.17
N ARG A 63 2.70 -1.11 12.23
CA ARG A 63 2.60 -2.41 12.87
C ARG A 63 2.12 -3.47 11.88
N GLU A 64 1.00 -3.22 11.22
CA GLU A 64 0.38 -4.13 10.24
C GLU A 64 1.28 -4.38 9.04
N THR A 65 1.98 -3.34 8.56
CA THR A 65 2.98 -3.51 7.49
C THR A 65 4.09 -4.46 7.92
N PHE A 66 4.61 -4.32 9.14
CA PHE A 66 5.63 -5.22 9.65
C PHE A 66 5.08 -6.65 9.82
N GLU A 67 3.88 -6.81 10.40
CA GLU A 67 3.25 -8.11 10.61
C GLU A 67 2.99 -8.86 9.30
N GLU A 68 2.48 -8.17 8.26
CA GLU A 68 2.10 -8.79 7.00
C GLU A 68 3.26 -8.98 6.01
N THR A 69 4.35 -8.21 6.14
CA THR A 69 5.45 -8.19 5.14
C THR A 69 6.86 -8.39 5.70
N GLY A 70 7.03 -8.28 7.01
CA GLY A 70 8.35 -8.26 7.67
C GLY A 70 9.16 -6.98 7.43
N LEU A 71 8.61 -5.96 6.75
CA LEU A 71 9.30 -4.70 6.51
C LEU A 71 9.30 -3.81 7.76
N GLU A 72 10.48 -3.62 8.34
CA GLU A 72 10.67 -2.69 9.45
C GLU A 72 10.54 -1.23 9.00
N LYS A 73 10.18 -0.34 9.93
CA LYS A 73 10.00 1.10 9.68
C LYS A 73 11.22 1.79 9.06
N ASN A 74 12.43 1.27 9.30
CA ASN A 74 13.69 1.79 8.76
C ASN A 74 13.93 1.40 7.29
N LYS A 75 13.13 0.49 6.70
CA LYS A 75 13.25 0.03 5.32
C LYS A 75 12.55 0.92 4.29
N TYR A 76 11.72 1.84 4.76
CA TYR A 76 10.94 2.73 3.91
C TYR A 76 10.83 4.14 4.49
N LYS A 77 10.77 5.13 3.60
CA LYS A 77 10.56 6.54 3.94
C LYS A 77 9.10 6.92 3.74
N LEU A 78 8.42 7.30 4.81
CA LEU A 78 7.07 7.86 4.75
C LEU A 78 7.10 9.20 4.01
N LEU A 79 6.06 9.44 3.22
CA LEU A 79 5.85 10.69 2.49
C LEU A 79 4.62 11.42 3.03
N ASN A 80 4.53 12.71 2.74
CA ASN A 80 3.38 13.53 3.14
C ASN A 80 2.20 13.34 2.17
N PHE A 81 1.73 12.10 2.07
CA PHE A 81 0.55 11.70 1.31
C PHE A 81 -0.18 10.60 2.07
N GLU A 82 -1.48 10.79 2.22
CA GLU A 82 -2.41 9.78 2.70
C GLU A 82 -3.72 9.86 1.91
N LYS A 83 -4.45 8.76 1.85
CA LYS A 83 -5.80 8.73 1.26
C LYS A 83 -6.67 7.69 1.97
N THR A 84 -7.88 8.10 2.32
CA THR A 84 -8.90 7.24 2.94
C THR A 84 -9.85 6.69 1.89
N LEU A 85 -9.98 5.38 1.82
CA LEU A 85 -10.97 4.68 1.02
C LEU A 85 -12.18 4.36 1.90
N ILE A 86 -13.38 4.62 1.39
CA ILE A 86 -14.64 4.37 2.10
C ILE A 86 -15.46 3.36 1.29
N TYR A 87 -15.82 2.24 1.91
CA TYR A 87 -16.60 1.17 1.28
C TYR A 87 -17.38 0.39 2.33
N ASN A 88 -18.36 -0.42 1.91
CA ASN A 88 -19.14 -1.24 2.82
C ASN A 88 -18.59 -2.68 2.89
N VAL A 89 -18.51 -3.22 4.10
CA VAL A 89 -18.21 -4.63 4.35
C VAL A 89 -19.35 -5.21 5.18
N LYS A 90 -20.10 -6.18 4.63
CA LYS A 90 -21.27 -6.80 5.29
C LYS A 90 -22.23 -5.75 5.88
N ASP A 91 -22.60 -4.76 5.05
CA ASP A 91 -23.49 -3.64 5.39
C ASP A 91 -22.99 -2.68 6.49
N LYS A 92 -21.72 -2.81 6.91
CA LYS A 92 -21.05 -1.84 7.79
C LYS A 92 -20.10 -0.95 7.00
N PRO A 93 -20.10 0.37 7.22
CA PRO A 93 -19.11 1.26 6.64
C PRO A 93 -17.71 0.90 7.17
N LYS A 94 -16.76 0.82 6.25
CA LYS A 94 -15.35 0.63 6.53
C LYS A 94 -14.54 1.77 5.91
N GLU A 95 -13.67 2.35 6.71
CA GLU A 95 -12.68 3.34 6.32
C GLU A 95 -11.30 2.67 6.32
N THR A 96 -10.53 2.84 5.25
CA THR A 96 -9.14 2.36 5.18
C THR A 96 -8.25 3.48 4.71
N THR A 97 -7.38 3.97 5.59
CA THR A 97 -6.41 5.02 5.27
C THR A 97 -5.07 4.41 4.91
N TYR A 98 -4.53 4.80 3.76
CA TYR A 98 -3.18 4.40 3.35
C TYR A 98 -2.22 5.57 3.39
N TYR A 99 -1.06 5.36 4.01
CA TYR A 99 0.08 6.28 4.00
C TYR A 99 1.07 5.86 2.91
N LEU A 100 1.54 6.80 2.09
CA LEU A 100 2.51 6.48 1.03
C LEU A 100 3.93 6.36 1.60
N ALA A 101 4.67 5.34 1.18
CA ALA A 101 6.07 5.17 1.56
C ALA A 101 6.95 4.67 0.42
N LEU A 102 8.15 5.27 0.29
CA LEU A 102 9.19 4.81 -0.64
C LEU A 102 10.03 3.71 0.01
N LEU A 103 10.11 2.55 -0.62
CA LEU A 103 11.07 1.50 -0.24
C LEU A 103 12.50 1.98 -0.51
N LEU A 104 13.38 1.87 0.49
CA LEU A 104 14.76 2.40 0.39
C LEU A 104 15.71 1.47 -0.37
N ASN A 105 15.41 0.16 -0.39
CA ASN A 105 16.17 -0.85 -1.09
C ASN A 105 15.21 -1.78 -1.85
N ASN A 106 15.34 -1.83 -3.18
CA ASN A 106 14.43 -2.60 -4.03
C ASN A 106 14.55 -4.13 -3.85
N ASP A 107 15.64 -4.58 -3.21
CA ASP A 107 15.94 -5.99 -2.94
C ASP A 107 15.54 -6.42 -1.51
N GLU A 108 14.79 -5.59 -0.76
CA GLU A 108 14.25 -6.01 0.53
C GLU A 108 13.37 -7.26 0.39
N ASN A 109 13.59 -8.23 1.29
CA ASN A 109 12.88 -9.49 1.28
C ASN A 109 11.51 -9.36 1.97
N ILE A 110 10.43 -9.64 1.22
CA ILE A 110 9.07 -9.67 1.77
C ILE A 110 8.80 -11.04 2.39
N LYS A 111 8.48 -11.04 3.68
CA LYS A 111 8.10 -12.23 4.44
C LYS A 111 6.63 -12.16 4.81
N LEU A 112 5.81 -12.98 4.16
CA LEU A 112 4.37 -12.99 4.38
C LEU A 112 4.00 -13.68 5.68
N SER A 113 3.00 -13.12 6.37
CA SER A 113 2.27 -13.81 7.42
C SER A 113 1.30 -14.86 6.84
N ASN A 114 0.67 -15.65 7.72
CA ASN A 114 -0.36 -16.63 7.33
C ASN A 114 -1.63 -15.99 6.72
N GLU A 115 -1.79 -14.68 6.86
CA GLU A 115 -2.91 -13.95 6.28
C GLU A 115 -2.77 -13.77 4.76
N HIS A 116 -1.58 -14.03 4.21
CA HIS A 116 -1.26 -13.78 2.81
C HIS A 116 -0.61 -15.00 2.16
N THR A 117 -0.93 -15.22 0.89
CA THR A 117 -0.41 -16.36 0.11
C THR A 117 0.62 -15.97 -0.92
N ASP A 118 0.69 -14.68 -1.28
CA ASP A 118 1.53 -14.19 -2.37
C ASP A 118 1.69 -12.67 -2.25
N PHE A 119 2.72 -12.13 -2.90
CA PHE A 119 2.90 -10.69 -3.07
C PHE A 119 3.33 -10.35 -4.48
N LYS A 120 2.95 -9.16 -4.94
CA LYS A 120 3.38 -8.60 -6.22
C LYS A 120 3.67 -7.12 -6.11
N TRP A 121 4.60 -6.69 -6.94
CA TRP A 121 4.84 -5.30 -7.25
C TRP A 121 4.00 -4.97 -8.50
N VAL A 122 3.08 -4.02 -8.36
CA VAL A 122 2.00 -3.78 -9.33
C VAL A 122 2.02 -2.33 -9.78
N GLN A 123 1.98 -2.07 -11.09
CA GLN A 123 1.77 -0.74 -11.65
C GLN A 123 0.27 -0.42 -11.73
N SER A 124 -0.11 0.86 -11.71
CA SER A 124 -1.53 1.24 -11.86
C SER A 124 -2.13 0.74 -13.18
N SER A 125 -1.32 0.61 -14.24
CA SER A 125 -1.74 0.05 -15.53
C SER A 125 -2.04 -1.45 -15.49
N GLU A 126 -1.69 -2.15 -14.41
CA GLU A 126 -1.93 -3.59 -14.24
C GLU A 126 -3.16 -3.87 -13.36
N SER A 127 -3.92 -2.84 -12.96
CA SER A 127 -5.04 -2.97 -12.02
C SER A 127 -6.09 -4.01 -12.44
N GLU A 128 -6.42 -4.07 -13.73
CA GLU A 128 -7.38 -5.04 -14.26
C GLU A 128 -6.87 -6.49 -14.12
N ALA A 129 -5.59 -6.72 -14.37
CA ALA A 129 -4.97 -8.05 -14.26
C ALA A 129 -5.02 -8.60 -12.82
N TYR A 130 -5.03 -7.70 -11.82
CA TYR A 130 -5.16 -8.03 -10.40
C TYR A 130 -6.58 -7.86 -9.85
N SER A 131 -7.56 -7.54 -10.71
CA SER A 131 -8.95 -7.28 -10.32
C SER A 131 -9.07 -6.26 -9.18
N LEU A 132 -8.24 -5.21 -9.22
CA LEU A 132 -8.27 -4.16 -8.21
C LEU A 132 -9.54 -3.32 -8.38
N PRO A 133 -10.25 -2.96 -7.29
CA PRO A 133 -11.38 -2.04 -7.36
C PRO A 133 -10.93 -0.64 -7.78
N ASP A 134 -11.83 0.13 -8.38
CA ASP A 134 -11.56 1.50 -8.86
C ASP A 134 -10.97 2.41 -7.79
N SER A 135 -11.39 2.25 -6.53
CA SER A 135 -10.87 3.02 -5.40
C SER A 135 -9.37 2.79 -5.15
N LEU A 136 -8.88 1.56 -5.37
CA LEU A 136 -7.46 1.24 -5.29
C LEU A 136 -6.69 1.73 -6.52
N LEU A 137 -7.28 1.64 -7.72
CA LEU A 137 -6.69 2.24 -8.91
C LEU A 137 -6.53 3.76 -8.76
N GLU A 138 -7.55 4.44 -8.23
CA GLU A 138 -7.52 5.87 -7.99
C GLU A 138 -6.52 6.24 -6.88
N LEU A 139 -6.37 5.41 -5.86
CA LEU A 139 -5.30 5.55 -4.85
C LEU A 139 -3.92 5.51 -5.51
N MET A 140 -3.67 4.52 -6.38
CA MET A 140 -2.38 4.38 -7.08
C MET A 140 -2.11 5.58 -7.99
N LYS A 141 -3.10 6.02 -8.78
CA LYS A 141 -2.95 7.19 -9.67
C LYS A 141 -2.67 8.48 -8.90
N ASN A 142 -3.35 8.72 -7.78
CA ASN A 142 -3.09 9.90 -6.95
C ASN A 142 -1.69 9.84 -6.31
N ALA A 143 -1.24 8.67 -5.88
CA ALA A 143 0.10 8.47 -5.38
C ALA A 143 1.15 8.71 -6.47
N GLU A 144 0.96 8.19 -7.69
CA GLU A 144 1.86 8.43 -8.83
C GLU A 144 1.97 9.91 -9.18
N GLU A 145 0.85 10.64 -9.20
CA GLU A 145 0.84 12.09 -9.42
C GLU A 145 1.65 12.82 -8.34
N TYR A 146 1.42 12.48 -7.06
CA TYR A 146 2.17 13.03 -5.94
C TYR A 146 3.67 12.76 -6.07
N ILE A 147 4.06 11.51 -6.33
CA ILE A 147 5.47 11.09 -6.50
C ILE A 147 6.12 11.90 -7.63
N ARG A 148 5.43 12.05 -8.77
CA ARG A 148 5.94 12.81 -9.92
C ARG A 148 6.05 14.31 -9.65
N LYS A 149 5.26 14.85 -8.72
CA LYS A 149 5.33 16.25 -8.31
C LYS A 149 6.51 16.53 -7.40
N ILE A 150 6.81 15.63 -6.47
CA ILE A 150 7.94 15.80 -5.52
C ILE A 150 9.30 15.39 -6.11
N GLY A 151 9.30 14.61 -7.20
CA GLY A 151 10.51 14.25 -7.94
C GLY A 151 10.96 15.27 -8.98
N LYS A 152 10.26 16.42 -9.07
CA LYS A 152 10.69 17.61 -9.82
C LYS A 152 11.42 18.56 -8.89
#